data_AF-A0A2Z5PGC2-F1
#
_entry.id   AF-A0A2Z5PGC2-F1
#
_cell.length_a   1.000
_cell.length_b   1.000
_cell.length_c   1.000
_cell.angle_alpha   90.00
_cell.angle_beta   90.00
_cell.angle_gamma   90.00
#
_symmetry.space_group_name_H-M   'P 1'
#
loop_
_entity.id
_entity.type
_entity.pdbx_description
1 polymer ?
#
loop_
_entity_poly.entity_id
_entity_poly.type
_entity_poly.pdbx_seq_one_letter_code
_entity_poly.pdbx_strand_id
1 'polypeptide(L)'
;MEDQKAVFEECYSTAKNISSPLLKYFVKYNEFEKKGYNIDPYTYTKLTIHSMLVFRLIEKEIELMDLSYEEKNTVDVLKRYKNRDISDLSPKNYLKFSVWINNEGNLRYRLSDVRQDLKEESMWTMVTAYLVPHTNILKTSNGIFLKAAMKYDLIEL
;
A
#
# COMPACT_ATOMS: atom_id res chain seq x y z
N MET A 1 19.42 12.36 -11.75
CA MET A 1 18.01 11.96 -11.48
C MET A 1 17.40 11.22 -12.67
N GLU A 2 17.80 11.54 -13.90
CA GLU A 2 17.42 10.78 -15.12
C GLU A 2 17.91 9.33 -15.12
N ASP A 3 19.14 9.07 -14.64
CA ASP A 3 19.73 7.72 -14.61
C ASP A 3 18.94 6.68 -13.81
N GLN A 4 18.35 7.07 -12.68
CA GLN A 4 17.59 6.12 -11.84
C GLN A 4 16.27 5.72 -12.48
N LYS A 5 15.69 6.59 -13.31
CA LYS A 5 14.45 6.31 -14.04
C LYS A 5 14.73 5.35 -15.20
N ALA A 6 15.83 5.56 -15.91
CA ALA A 6 16.30 4.68 -16.98
C ALA A 6 16.68 3.28 -16.48
N VAL A 7 17.45 3.20 -15.38
CA VAL A 7 17.80 1.92 -14.75
C VAL A 7 16.56 1.19 -14.23
N PHE A 8 15.56 1.91 -13.73
CA PHE A 8 14.29 1.30 -13.31
C PHE A 8 13.50 0.75 -14.50
N GLU A 9 13.42 1.47 -15.62
CA GLU A 9 12.76 0.99 -16.85
C GLU A 9 13.49 -0.22 -17.47
N GLU A 10 14.82 -0.24 -17.46
CA GLU A 10 15.64 -1.37 -17.92
C GLU A 10 15.40 -2.67 -17.10
N CYS A 11 15.03 -2.54 -15.81
CA CYS A 11 14.73 -3.69 -14.96
C CYS A 11 13.35 -4.33 -15.23
N TYR A 12 12.49 -3.66 -16.01
CA TYR A 12 11.23 -4.21 -16.47
C TYR A 12 11.42 -4.82 -17.87
N SER A 13 11.58 -6.14 -17.91
CA SER A 13 11.32 -6.88 -19.14
C SER A 13 9.94 -6.50 -19.67
N THR A 14 9.91 -6.00 -20.90
CA THR A 14 8.70 -5.73 -21.71
C THR A 14 7.86 -6.99 -21.95
N ALA A 15 8.37 -8.16 -21.57
CA ALA A 15 7.67 -9.43 -21.45
C ALA A 15 7.75 -9.95 -20.01
N LYS A 16 6.82 -9.57 -19.13
CA LYS A 16 6.72 -10.13 -17.78
C LYS A 16 5.25 -10.45 -17.51
N ASN A 17 4.94 -11.74 -17.44
CA ASN A 17 3.65 -12.24 -17.00
C ASN A 17 3.37 -11.71 -15.58
N ILE A 18 2.58 -10.63 -15.48
CA ILE A 18 2.20 -10.00 -14.21
C ILE A 18 1.09 -10.78 -13.48
N SER A 19 0.55 -11.84 -14.09
CA SER A 19 -0.48 -12.72 -13.49
C SER A 19 -0.01 -13.25 -12.14
N SER A 20 1.21 -13.79 -12.04
CA SER A 20 1.68 -14.39 -10.78
C SER A 20 1.78 -13.39 -9.63
N PRO A 21 2.42 -12.19 -9.78
CA PRO A 21 2.37 -11.14 -8.77
C PRO A 21 0.94 -10.70 -8.40
N LEU A 22 0.05 -10.55 -9.38
CA LEU A 22 -1.35 -10.16 -9.15
C LEU A 22 -2.12 -11.21 -8.36
N LEU A 23 -2.05 -12.48 -8.76
CA LEU A 23 -2.67 -13.60 -8.05
C LEU A 23 -2.16 -13.71 -6.60
N LYS A 24 -0.83 -13.60 -6.40
CA LYS A 24 -0.24 -13.59 -5.05
C LYS A 24 -0.78 -12.43 -4.21
N TYR A 25 -0.99 -11.25 -4.80
CA TYR A 25 -1.60 -10.13 -4.10
C TYR A 25 -3.06 -10.43 -3.73
N PHE A 26 -3.88 -10.92 -4.65
CA PHE A 26 -5.29 -11.20 -4.37
C PHE A 26 -5.47 -12.28 -3.30
N VAL A 27 -4.64 -13.32 -3.31
CA VAL A 27 -4.63 -14.33 -2.22
C VAL A 27 -4.32 -13.69 -0.88
N LYS A 28 -3.26 -12.87 -0.80
CA LYS A 28 -2.87 -12.17 0.43
C LYS A 28 -3.92 -11.17 0.90
N TYR A 29 -4.53 -10.43 -0.02
CA TYR A 29 -5.60 -9.49 0.30
C TYR A 29 -6.84 -10.23 0.84
N ASN A 30 -7.21 -11.37 0.25
CA ASN A 30 -8.34 -12.17 0.73
C ASN A 30 -8.07 -12.75 2.14
N GLU A 31 -6.86 -13.23 2.41
CA GLU A 31 -6.45 -13.64 3.76
C GLU A 31 -6.53 -12.47 4.76
N PHE A 32 -6.16 -11.27 4.33
CA PHE A 32 -6.30 -10.04 5.12
C PHE A 32 -7.78 -9.73 5.41
N GLU A 33 -8.62 -9.72 4.38
CA GLU A 33 -10.05 -9.39 4.51
C GLU A 33 -10.79 -10.35 5.45
N LYS A 34 -10.48 -11.65 5.38
CA LYS A 34 -11.05 -12.68 6.28
C LYS A 34 -10.74 -12.45 7.76
N LYS A 35 -9.58 -11.88 8.09
CA LYS A 35 -9.18 -11.57 9.47
C LYS A 35 -9.79 -10.26 9.99
N GLY A 36 -10.38 -9.44 9.11
CA GLY A 36 -10.94 -8.14 9.45
C GLY A 36 -9.89 -7.13 9.94
N TYR A 37 -10.34 -6.09 10.64
CA TYR A 37 -9.46 -5.00 11.10
C TYR A 37 -8.61 -5.34 12.34
N ASN A 38 -8.70 -6.55 12.88
CA ASN A 38 -7.89 -7.03 14.02
C ASN A 38 -6.49 -7.49 13.58
N ILE A 39 -5.92 -6.82 12.58
CA ILE A 39 -4.67 -7.25 11.97
C ILE A 39 -3.46 -6.65 12.68
N ASP A 40 -2.46 -7.52 12.83
CA ASP A 40 -1.12 -7.16 13.21
C ASP A 40 -0.59 -6.01 12.32
N PRO A 41 -0.20 -4.85 12.91
CA PRO A 41 0.32 -3.69 12.18
C PRO A 41 1.44 -4.00 11.17
N TYR A 42 2.29 -4.98 11.50
CA TYR A 42 3.39 -5.37 10.62
C TYR A 42 2.88 -6.11 9.37
N THR A 43 1.93 -7.02 9.55
CA THR A 43 1.23 -7.70 8.45
C THR A 43 0.47 -6.72 7.56
N TYR A 44 -0.22 -5.73 8.16
CA TYR A 44 -0.87 -4.67 7.38
C TYR A 44 0.11 -3.91 6.50
N THR A 45 1.26 -3.54 7.07
CA THR A 45 2.28 -2.78 6.34
C THR A 45 2.93 -3.59 5.22
N LYS A 46 3.04 -4.92 5.37
CA LYS A 46 3.42 -5.79 4.24
C LYS A 46 2.39 -5.76 3.12
N LEU A 47 1.10 -5.75 3.46
CA LEU A 47 0.03 -5.65 2.46
C LEU A 47 0.06 -4.29 1.74
N THR A 48 0.30 -3.18 2.45
CA THR A 48 0.40 -1.85 1.81
C THR A 48 1.56 -1.78 0.82
N ILE A 49 2.72 -2.35 1.17
CA ILE A 49 3.87 -2.45 0.25
C ILE A 49 3.52 -3.31 -0.97
N HIS A 50 2.88 -4.46 -0.77
CA HIS A 50 2.42 -5.34 -1.85
C HIS A 50 1.40 -4.64 -2.77
N SER A 51 0.45 -3.92 -2.18
CA SER A 51 -0.53 -3.12 -2.92
C SER A 51 0.16 -2.06 -3.78
N MET A 52 1.22 -1.43 -3.28
CA MET A 52 1.97 -0.42 -4.05
C MET A 52 2.79 -1.02 -5.18
N LEU A 53 3.31 -2.22 -5.00
CA LEU A 53 3.94 -2.97 -6.08
C LEU A 53 2.93 -3.27 -7.19
N VAL A 54 1.74 -3.78 -6.84
CA VAL A 54 0.68 -4.04 -7.82
C VAL A 54 0.26 -2.77 -8.52
N PHE A 55 -0.01 -1.69 -7.77
CA PHE A 55 -0.39 -0.41 -8.36
C PHE A 55 0.62 0.05 -9.42
N ARG A 56 1.92 -0.04 -9.14
CA ARG A 56 2.98 0.30 -10.12
C ARG A 56 2.98 -0.60 -11.35
N LEU A 57 2.65 -1.87 -11.19
CA LEU A 57 2.63 -2.84 -12.31
C LEU A 57 1.50 -2.58 -13.30
N ILE A 58 0.34 -2.11 -12.80
CA ILE A 58 -0.88 -1.95 -13.60
C ILE A 58 -1.35 -0.50 -13.71
N GLU A 59 -0.48 0.46 -13.40
CA GLU A 59 -0.83 1.87 -13.33
C GLU A 59 -1.35 2.39 -14.67
N LYS A 60 -0.70 1.98 -15.77
CA LYS A 60 -1.09 2.40 -17.14
C LYS A 60 -2.48 1.90 -17.49
N GLU A 61 -2.79 0.66 -17.13
CA GLU A 61 -4.10 0.04 -17.34
C GLU A 61 -5.17 0.76 -16.52
N ILE A 62 -4.87 1.11 -15.26
CA ILE A 62 -5.77 1.89 -14.39
C ILE A 62 -6.03 3.29 -14.98
N GLU A 63 -5.01 3.96 -15.53
CA GLU A 63 -5.16 5.30 -16.15
C GLU A 63 -6.08 5.30 -17.37
N LEU A 64 -6.24 4.15 -18.05
CA LEU A 64 -7.14 3.97 -19.19
C LEU A 64 -8.57 3.55 -18.78
N MET A 65 -8.85 3.40 -17.49
CA MET A 65 -10.17 3.03 -17.00
C MET A 65 -11.08 4.24 -16.79
N ASP A 66 -12.37 4.05 -17.03
CA ASP A 66 -13.39 4.99 -16.56
C ASP A 66 -13.65 4.71 -15.07
N LEU A 67 -13.02 5.53 -14.23
CA LEU A 67 -13.08 5.41 -12.78
C LEU A 67 -14.18 6.31 -12.19
N SER A 68 -14.90 5.79 -11.21
CA SER A 68 -15.81 6.58 -10.37
C SER A 68 -15.04 7.64 -9.57
N TYR A 69 -15.77 8.59 -8.99
CA TYR A 69 -15.16 9.65 -8.17
C TYR A 69 -14.34 9.09 -6.99
N GLU A 70 -14.85 8.07 -6.30
CA GLU A 70 -14.15 7.43 -5.18
C GLU A 70 -12.88 6.70 -5.65
N GLU A 71 -12.94 6.04 -6.80
CA GLU A 71 -11.79 5.34 -7.37
C GLU A 71 -10.72 6.33 -7.84
N LYS A 72 -11.10 7.45 -8.45
CA LYS A 72 -10.17 8.54 -8.81
C LYS A 72 -9.45 9.08 -7.59
N ASN A 73 -10.19 9.40 -6.52
CA ASN A 73 -9.59 9.86 -5.26
C ASN A 73 -8.63 8.82 -4.68
N THR A 74 -8.98 7.53 -4.74
CA THR A 74 -8.14 6.43 -4.28
C THR A 74 -6.84 6.38 -5.08
N VAL A 75 -6.91 6.41 -6.42
CA VAL A 75 -5.73 6.44 -7.30
C VAL A 75 -4.85 7.65 -7.01
N ASP A 76 -5.43 8.83 -6.78
CA ASP A 76 -4.67 10.03 -6.44
C ASP A 76 -3.92 9.90 -5.10
N VAL A 77 -4.52 9.24 -4.11
CA VAL A 77 -3.85 8.91 -2.84
C VAL A 77 -2.68 7.94 -3.11
N LEU A 78 -2.90 6.90 -3.93
CA LEU A 78 -1.83 5.95 -4.27
C LEU A 78 -0.68 6.64 -5.02
N LYS A 79 -0.96 7.53 -5.99
CA LYS A 79 0.06 8.29 -6.73
C LYS A 79 0.87 9.18 -5.80
N ARG A 80 0.21 9.92 -4.90
CA ARG A 80 0.87 10.75 -3.89
C ARG A 80 1.75 9.91 -2.96
N TYR A 81 1.22 8.81 -2.45
CA TYR A 81 1.97 7.88 -1.61
C TYR A 81 3.20 7.31 -2.32
N LYS A 82 3.02 6.83 -3.57
CA LYS A 82 4.08 6.30 -4.44
C LYS A 82 5.24 7.28 -4.63
N ASN A 83 4.91 8.56 -4.79
CA ASN A 83 5.87 9.65 -5.06
C ASN A 83 6.38 10.33 -3.78
N ARG A 84 5.91 9.90 -2.59
CA ARG A 84 6.16 10.57 -1.30
C ARG A 84 5.71 12.03 -1.26
N ASP A 85 4.76 12.40 -2.11
CA ASP A 85 4.16 13.73 -2.18
C ASP A 85 2.91 13.77 -1.29
N ILE A 86 3.13 13.67 0.02
CA ILE A 86 2.05 13.62 1.01
C ILE A 86 1.91 15.01 1.63
N SER A 87 1.18 15.87 0.93
CA SER A 87 0.86 17.24 1.37
C SER A 87 -0.37 17.30 2.28
N ASP A 88 -1.30 16.34 2.16
CA ASP A 88 -2.52 16.25 2.98
C ASP A 88 -2.46 15.08 3.96
N LEU A 89 -2.23 15.38 5.25
CA LEU A 89 -2.24 14.43 6.37
C LEU A 89 -3.68 14.12 6.82
N SER A 90 -4.49 13.62 5.89
CA SER A 90 -5.86 13.23 6.16
C SER A 90 -5.92 11.83 6.80
N PRO A 91 -6.55 11.67 7.98
CA PRO A 91 -6.73 10.36 8.62
C PRO A 91 -7.66 9.43 7.82
N LYS A 92 -8.42 9.97 6.85
CA LYS A 92 -9.20 9.16 5.92
C LYS A 92 -8.33 8.47 4.87
N ASN A 93 -7.16 9.05 4.57
CA ASN A 93 -6.28 8.62 3.49
C ASN A 93 -5.07 7.84 4.02
N TYR A 94 -4.59 8.17 5.21
CA TYR A 94 -3.38 7.61 5.78
C TYR A 94 -3.53 7.20 7.24
N LEU A 95 -2.77 6.17 7.61
CA LEU A 95 -2.48 5.78 8.98
C LEU A 95 -1.00 5.99 9.26
N LYS A 96 -0.66 6.14 10.53
CA LYS A 96 0.73 6.20 11.00
C LYS A 96 1.12 4.82 11.52
N PHE A 97 2.04 4.18 10.83
CA PHE A 97 2.70 2.97 11.31
C PHE A 97 3.91 3.37 12.15
N SER A 98 4.08 2.77 13.32
CA SER A 98 5.22 3.04 14.19
C SER A 98 5.83 1.77 14.75
N VAL A 99 7.16 1.80 14.89
CA VAL A 99 7.98 0.73 15.45
C VAL A 99 8.52 1.20 16.78
N TRP A 100 8.38 0.36 17.79
CA TRP A 100 8.78 0.63 19.16
C TRP A 100 9.69 -0.49 19.65
N ILE A 101 10.68 -0.14 20.47
CA ILE A 101 11.59 -1.08 21.10
C ILE A 101 11.55 -0.86 22.62
N ASN A 102 11.60 -1.94 23.39
CA ASN A 102 11.78 -1.88 24.84
C ASN A 102 13.24 -2.13 25.24
N ASN A 103 13.55 -1.94 26.52
CA ASN A 103 14.91 -2.13 27.05
C ASN A 103 15.44 -3.58 26.95
N GLU A 104 14.54 -4.55 26.71
CA GLU A 104 14.89 -5.97 26.53
C GLU A 104 15.14 -6.32 25.05
N GLY A 105 14.98 -5.35 24.13
CA GLY A 105 15.13 -5.57 22.69
C GLY A 105 13.87 -6.11 22.00
N ASN A 106 12.74 -6.21 22.69
CA ASN A 106 11.47 -6.62 22.10
C ASN A 106 10.90 -5.52 21.21
N LEU A 107 10.35 -5.91 20.06
CA LEU A 107 9.72 -4.99 19.11
C LEU A 107 8.19 -5.01 19.24
N ARG A 108 7.60 -3.82 19.13
CA ARG A 108 6.15 -3.63 19.04
C ARG A 108 5.82 -2.73 17.86
N TYR A 109 4.78 -3.11 17.13
CA TYR A 109 4.27 -2.35 16.00
C TYR A 109 2.91 -1.77 16.34
N ARG A 110 2.61 -0.56 15.85
CA ARG A 110 1.32 0.10 16.05
C ARG A 110 0.85 0.75 14.77
N LEU A 111 -0.47 0.71 14.55
CA LEU A 111 -1.17 1.59 13.61
C LEU A 111 -1.97 2.59 14.43
N SER A 112 -1.78 3.87 14.14
CA SER A 112 -2.49 4.96 14.80
C SER A 112 -3.07 5.92 13.78
N ASP A 113 -3.99 6.77 14.24
CA ASP A 113 -4.42 7.94 13.47
C ASP A 113 -3.19 8.81 13.12
N VAL A 114 -3.18 9.38 11.93
CA VAL A 114 -2.08 10.23 11.46
C VAL A 114 -1.87 11.47 12.34
N ARG A 115 -2.95 11.98 12.93
CA ARG A 115 -2.97 13.16 13.82
C ARG A 115 -2.60 12.82 15.26
N GLN A 116 -2.54 11.53 15.61
CA GLN A 116 -2.20 11.12 16.96
C GLN A 116 -0.74 11.45 17.25
N ASP A 117 -0.51 12.20 18.34
CA ASP A 117 0.82 12.39 18.90
C ASP A 117 1.29 11.09 19.54
N LEU A 118 2.44 10.60 19.06
CA LEU A 118 3.08 9.41 19.59
C LEU A 118 4.01 9.84 20.72
N LYS A 119 3.54 9.72 21.96
CA LYS A 119 4.34 9.98 23.16
C LYS A 119 5.06 8.71 23.59
N GLU A 120 6.27 8.86 24.09
CA GLU A 120 7.01 7.76 24.67
C GLU A 120 6.28 7.19 25.90
N GLU A 121 6.31 5.87 26.02
CA GLU A 121 5.80 5.16 27.19
C GLU A 121 6.99 4.74 28.05
N SER A 122 6.80 4.61 29.37
CA SER A 122 7.87 4.41 30.37
C SER A 122 8.82 3.22 30.12
N MET A 123 8.49 2.31 29.21
CA MET A 123 9.32 1.16 28.82
C MET A 123 9.45 0.96 27.30
N TRP A 124 8.92 1.88 26.49
CA TRP A 124 8.92 1.76 25.03
C TRP A 124 9.36 3.05 24.38
N THR A 125 10.46 2.97 23.64
CA THR A 125 10.99 4.07 22.83
C THR A 125 10.56 3.86 21.39
N MET A 126 10.05 4.91 20.75
CA MET A 126 9.71 4.86 19.34
C MET A 126 11.00 4.96 18.51
N VAL A 127 11.23 3.97 17.64
CA VAL A 127 12.40 3.93 16.75
C VAL A 127 12.12 4.70 15.47
N THR A 128 10.93 4.51 14.90
CA THR A 128 10.53 5.17 13.66
C THR A 128 9.02 5.19 13.51
N ALA A 129 8.53 6.13 12.71
CA ALA A 129 7.16 6.17 12.25
C ALA A 129 7.10 6.62 10.80
N TYR A 130 6.20 6.04 10.01
CA TYR A 130 5.94 6.44 8.63
C TYR A 130 4.47 6.24 8.28
N LEU A 131 4.05 6.93 7.21
CA LEU A 131 2.69 6.85 6.73
C LEU A 131 2.49 5.59 5.90
N VAL A 132 1.28 5.05 5.99
CA VAL A 132 0.78 3.99 5.12
C VAL A 132 -0.64 4.36 4.67
N PRO A 133 -1.11 3.94 3.49
CA PRO A 133 -2.49 4.16 3.08
C PRO A 133 -3.47 3.63 4.13
N HIS A 134 -4.62 4.29 4.28
CA HIS A 134 -5.69 3.84 5.17
C HIS A 134 -6.35 2.56 4.65
N THR A 135 -6.95 1.76 5.53
CA THR A 135 -7.55 0.46 5.18
C THR A 135 -8.62 0.59 4.09
N ASN A 136 -9.46 1.62 4.19
CA ASN A 136 -10.45 1.98 3.15
C ASN A 136 -9.80 2.23 1.79
N ILE A 137 -8.65 2.91 1.75
CA ILE A 137 -7.90 3.13 0.50
C ILE A 137 -7.46 1.79 -0.07
N LEU A 138 -6.90 0.88 0.75
CA LEU A 138 -6.54 -0.46 0.27
C LEU A 138 -7.75 -1.26 -0.23
N LYS A 139 -8.90 -1.13 0.43
CA LYS A 139 -10.12 -1.81 0.02
C LYS A 139 -10.58 -1.37 -1.35
N THR A 140 -10.70 -0.06 -1.57
CA THR A 140 -11.08 0.49 -2.87
C THR A 140 -10.01 0.18 -3.93
N SER A 141 -8.72 0.23 -3.54
CA SER A 141 -7.60 -0.17 -4.41
C SER A 141 -7.71 -1.60 -4.90
N ASN A 142 -8.05 -2.56 -4.02
CA ASN A 142 -8.24 -3.95 -4.41
C ASN A 142 -9.34 -4.11 -5.46
N GLY A 143 -10.46 -3.38 -5.31
CA GLY A 143 -11.52 -3.34 -6.31
C GLY A 143 -11.05 -2.82 -7.66
N ILE A 144 -10.27 -1.73 -7.67
CA ILE A 144 -9.68 -1.17 -8.89
C ILE A 144 -8.73 -2.19 -9.55
N PHE A 145 -7.86 -2.83 -8.75
CA PHE A 145 -6.88 -3.78 -9.28
C PHE A 145 -7.56 -5.00 -9.90
N LEU A 146 -8.62 -5.52 -9.26
CA LEU A 146 -9.39 -6.64 -9.80
C LEU A 146 -10.09 -6.24 -11.10
N LYS A 147 -10.73 -5.06 -11.14
CA LYS A 147 -11.36 -4.53 -12.36
C LYS A 147 -10.36 -4.36 -13.49
N ALA A 148 -9.19 -3.79 -13.22
CA ALA A 148 -8.11 -3.65 -14.21
C ALA A 148 -7.64 -5.01 -14.71
N ALA A 149 -7.37 -5.94 -13.79
CA ALA A 149 -6.90 -7.27 -14.12
C ALA A 149 -7.87 -8.04 -15.02
N MET A 150 -9.18 -7.93 -14.77
CA MET A 150 -10.20 -8.56 -15.61
C MET A 150 -10.41 -7.84 -16.95
N LYS A 151 -10.37 -6.50 -16.96
CA LYS A 151 -10.63 -5.72 -18.18
C LYS A 151 -9.51 -5.87 -19.23
N TYR A 152 -8.28 -6.03 -18.78
CA TYR A 152 -7.09 -6.09 -19.64
C TYR A 152 -6.46 -7.49 -19.68
N ASP A 153 -7.17 -8.52 -19.22
CA ASP A 153 -6.73 -9.92 -19.23
C ASP A 153 -5.33 -10.12 -18.62
N LEU A 154 -5.06 -9.45 -17.50
CA LEU A 154 -3.75 -9.44 -16.84
C LEU A 154 -3.49 -10.69 -15.97
N ILE A 155 -4.51 -11.52 -15.79
CA ILE A 155 -4.46 -12.77 -15.05
C ILE A 155 -4.82 -13.92 -15.99
N GLU A 156 -3.91 -14.87 -16.10
CA GLU A 156 -4.17 -16.19 -16.67
C GLU A 156 -4.84 -17.06 -15.60
N LEU A 157 -6.08 -17.50 -15.84
CA LEU A 157 -6.87 -18.37 -14.96
C LEU A 157 -6.68 -19.85 -15.30
#